data_AF-A0A553HJ97-F1
#
_entry.id   AF-A0A553HJ97-F1
#
_cell.length_a   1.000
_cell.length_b   1.000
_cell.length_c   1.000
_cell.angle_alpha   90.00
_cell.angle_beta   90.00
_cell.angle_gamma   90.00
#
_symmetry.space_group_name_H-M   'P 1'
#
loop_
_entity.id
_entity.type
_entity.pdbx_description
1 polymer ?
#
loop_
_entity_poly.entity_id
_entity_poly.type
_entity_poly.pdbx_seq_one_letter_code
_entity_poly.pdbx_strand_id
1 'polypeptide(L)'
;MSKNPARGEYLQADHLVENVLASRLTRSIHSRLQEEAEIDNYDGPELGDPIIKFDIRNPDGNGKVLPPMSFNLVFKSTVGPSTAAPVFTGTPLVVWEALRTGLVNVEYWEASLDKKLVGPIFKRDAKAVQASVEALDQPFLKKLAARLNATGDTATPLADGGLSVELPQELLMIQKATRL
;
A
#
# COMPACT_ATOMS: atom_id res chain seq x y z
N MET A 1 24.31 3.21 1.59
CA MET A 1 24.92 1.88 1.85
C MET A 1 26.11 2.02 2.78
N SER A 2 26.21 1.21 3.82
CA SER A 2 27.32 1.18 4.77
C SER A 2 28.05 -0.17 4.70
N LYS A 3 29.38 -0.16 4.77
CA LYS A 3 30.21 -1.37 4.65
C LYS A 3 30.65 -1.87 6.02
N ASN A 4 30.57 -3.17 6.24
CA ASN A 4 31.18 -3.86 7.38
C ASN A 4 32.67 -4.12 7.11
N PRO A 5 33.61 -3.56 7.89
CA PRO A 5 35.04 -3.77 7.69
C PRO A 5 35.50 -5.20 7.97
N ALA A 6 34.78 -5.96 8.80
CA ALA A 6 35.19 -7.32 9.20
C ALA A 6 34.86 -8.39 8.15
N ARG A 7 33.70 -8.27 7.48
CA ARG A 7 33.23 -9.25 6.48
C ARG A 7 33.19 -8.73 5.06
N GLY A 8 33.38 -7.41 4.86
CA GLY A 8 33.27 -6.78 3.55
C GLY A 8 31.83 -6.65 3.02
N GLU A 9 30.84 -7.08 3.81
CA GLU A 9 29.41 -7.00 3.50
C GLU A 9 28.92 -5.55 3.43
N TYR A 10 27.97 -5.27 2.55
CA TYR A 10 27.31 -3.97 2.44
C TYR A 10 25.88 -4.08 2.96
N LEU A 11 25.53 -3.16 3.85
CA LEU A 11 24.21 -3.04 4.46
C LEU A 11 23.57 -1.74 3.98
N GLN A 12 22.27 -1.75 3.72
CA GLN A 12 21.54 -0.51 3.48
C GLN A 12 21.48 0.28 4.78
N ALA A 13 21.91 1.54 4.73
CA ALA A 13 22.08 2.36 5.92
C ALA A 13 20.71 2.69 6.53
N ASP A 14 19.72 3.02 5.69
CA ASP A 14 18.36 3.39 6.06
C ASP A 14 17.68 2.26 6.85
N HIS A 15 17.59 1.07 6.23
CA HIS A 15 17.02 -0.12 6.88
C HIS A 15 17.78 -0.54 8.15
N LEU A 16 19.11 -0.34 8.20
CA LEU A 16 19.88 -0.65 9.41
C LEU A 16 19.49 0.27 10.56
N VAL A 17 19.35 1.57 10.27
CA VAL A 17 18.97 2.58 11.25
C VAL A 17 17.54 2.33 11.74
N GLU A 18 16.58 2.17 10.82
CA GLU A 18 15.17 1.89 11.12
C GLU A 18 15.02 0.64 11.99
N ASN A 19 15.59 -0.50 11.57
CA ASN A 19 15.42 -1.76 12.31
C ASN A 19 16.00 -1.70 13.73
N VAL A 20 17.14 -1.03 13.90
CA VAL A 20 17.78 -0.88 15.22
C VAL A 20 16.98 0.07 16.11
N LEU A 21 16.46 1.16 15.57
CA LEU A 21 15.62 2.11 16.31
C LEU A 21 14.28 1.48 16.70
N ALA A 22 13.61 0.80 15.77
CA ALA A 22 12.38 0.06 16.03
C ALA A 22 12.56 -1.02 17.11
N SER A 23 13.68 -1.76 17.07
CA SER A 23 14.03 -2.76 18.09
C SER A 23 14.26 -2.13 19.47
N ARG A 24 14.88 -0.96 19.53
CA ARG A 24 15.14 -0.24 20.79
C ARG A 24 13.88 0.43 21.34
N LEU A 25 12.97 0.90 20.47
CA LEU A 25 11.69 1.48 20.85
C LEU A 25 10.74 0.42 21.42
N THR A 26 10.68 -0.76 20.80
CA THR A 26 9.89 -1.90 21.30
C THR A 26 10.30 -2.32 22.72
N ARG A 27 11.60 -2.17 23.05
CA ARG A 27 12.16 -2.51 24.35
C ARG A 27 11.93 -1.44 25.43
N SER A 28 11.57 -0.22 25.05
CA SER A 28 11.43 0.93 25.94
C SER A 28 10.03 1.53 25.81
N ILE A 29 9.14 1.21 26.76
CA ILE A 29 7.78 1.76 26.81
C ILE A 29 7.86 3.30 26.83
N HIS A 30 7.33 3.93 25.78
CA HIS A 30 7.01 5.36 25.62
C HIS A 30 8.19 6.36 25.64
N SER A 31 8.36 7.13 24.53
CA SER A 31 8.84 8.54 24.46
C SER A 31 9.82 8.94 23.32
N ARG A 32 9.93 8.21 22.20
CA ARG A 32 10.78 8.65 21.06
C ARG A 32 10.15 8.53 19.66
N LEU A 33 8.82 8.60 19.57
CA LEU A 33 8.08 8.54 18.28
C LEU A 33 8.33 9.75 17.35
N GLN A 34 9.07 10.76 17.80
CA GLN A 34 9.31 11.98 17.03
C GLN A 34 10.61 11.92 16.21
N GLU A 35 11.53 10.98 16.50
CA GLU A 35 12.82 10.88 15.79
C GLU A 35 12.75 9.95 14.55
N GLU A 36 11.88 8.92 14.51
CA GLU A 36 11.80 8.03 13.33
C GLU A 36 11.24 8.72 12.08
N ALA A 37 10.27 9.64 12.26
CA ALA A 37 9.65 10.37 11.16
C ALA A 37 10.59 11.36 10.45
N GLU A 38 11.75 11.65 11.05
CA GLU A 38 12.75 12.53 10.43
C GLU A 38 13.73 11.73 9.57
N ILE A 39 13.88 10.41 9.79
CA ILE A 39 14.89 9.53 9.17
C ILE A 39 14.68 9.41 7.66
N ASP A 40 13.43 9.36 7.21
CA ASP A 40 13.07 9.31 5.79
C ASP A 40 13.51 10.57 5.01
N ASN A 41 13.81 11.68 5.69
CA ASN A 41 14.27 12.92 5.06
C ASN A 41 15.80 13.04 4.97
N TYR A 42 16.56 12.17 5.64
CA TYR A 42 18.02 12.25 5.60
C TYR A 42 18.54 11.69 4.28
N ASP A 43 19.45 12.43 3.64
CA ASP A 43 20.12 11.96 2.44
C ASP A 43 21.44 11.24 2.80
N GLY A 44 21.98 10.46 1.87
CA GLY A 44 23.09 9.52 2.07
C GLY A 44 24.19 9.92 3.07
N PRO A 45 24.80 11.12 3.00
CA PRO A 45 25.85 11.53 3.94
C PRO A 45 25.33 11.94 5.33
N GLU A 46 24.11 12.47 5.43
CA GLU A 46 23.52 12.94 6.69
C GLU A 46 23.07 11.77 7.58
N LEU A 47 22.80 10.60 6.98
CA LEU A 47 22.60 9.34 7.72
C LEU A 47 23.82 8.88 8.53
N GLY A 48 25.00 9.47 8.32
CA GLY A 48 26.20 9.14 9.09
C GLY A 48 26.10 9.54 10.56
N ASP A 49 25.48 10.69 10.83
CA ASP A 49 25.34 11.25 12.16
C ASP A 49 24.49 10.39 13.10
N PRO A 50 23.28 9.93 12.72
CA PRO A 50 22.49 9.03 13.57
C PRO A 50 23.18 7.68 13.80
N ILE A 51 23.92 7.15 12.81
CA ILE A 51 24.69 5.90 12.97
C ILE A 51 25.73 6.03 14.10
N ILE A 52 26.42 7.17 14.17
CA ILE A 52 27.41 7.45 15.23
C ILE A 52 26.70 7.79 16.55
N LYS A 53 25.71 8.69 16.54
CA LYS A 53 24.97 9.17 17.71
C LYS A 53 24.31 8.04 18.48
N PHE A 54 23.70 7.09 17.77
CA PHE A 54 22.99 5.97 18.37
C PHE A 54 23.85 4.70 18.48
N ASP A 55 25.14 4.74 18.13
CA ASP A 55 26.06 3.59 18.10
C ASP A 55 25.39 2.39 17.39
N ILE A 56 24.98 2.61 16.15
CA ILE A 56 24.29 1.62 15.32
C ILE A 56 25.34 0.67 14.74
N ARG A 57 25.14 -0.62 14.97
CA ARG A 57 26.12 -1.68 14.68
C ARG A 57 25.50 -2.78 13.85
N ASN A 58 26.34 -3.55 13.19
CA ASN A 58 25.87 -4.68 12.40
C ASN A 58 25.21 -5.73 13.31
N PRO A 59 23.96 -6.16 13.03
CA PRO A 59 23.30 -7.24 13.77
C PRO A 59 24.07 -8.57 13.74
N ASP A 60 24.78 -8.89 12.66
CA ASP A 60 25.41 -10.21 12.44
C ASP A 60 26.81 -10.35 13.06
N GLY A 61 27.24 -9.39 13.88
CA GLY A 61 28.55 -9.45 14.52
C GLY A 61 28.89 -8.30 15.47
N ASN A 62 27.94 -7.40 15.76
CA ASN A 62 28.10 -6.24 16.64
C ASN A 62 29.30 -5.33 16.29
N GLY A 63 29.76 -5.39 15.03
CA GLY A 63 30.87 -4.61 14.52
C GLY A 63 30.42 -3.19 14.14
N LYS A 64 31.34 -2.23 14.26
CA LYS A 64 31.11 -0.86 13.77
C LYS A 64 31.05 -0.86 12.25
N VAL A 65 30.07 -0.16 11.71
CA VAL A 65 29.88 -0.01 10.27
C VAL A 65 30.54 1.29 9.79
N LEU A 66 31.00 1.32 8.54
CA LEU A 66 31.60 2.52 7.94
C LEU A 66 30.54 3.59 7.65
N PRO A 67 30.91 4.88 7.49
CA PRO A 67 29.95 5.90 7.12
C PRO A 67 29.19 5.53 5.84
N PRO A 68 27.90 5.92 5.75
CA PRO A 68 27.07 5.62 4.60
C PRO A 68 27.62 6.31 3.35
N MET A 69 27.65 5.56 2.25
CA MET A 69 27.98 6.04 0.91
C MET A 69 26.77 5.85 -0.01
N SER A 70 26.59 6.78 -0.94
CA SER A 70 25.57 6.67 -1.98
C SER A 70 25.87 5.47 -2.88
N PHE A 71 24.85 4.70 -3.23
CA PHE A 71 24.97 3.63 -4.21
C PHE A 71 23.95 3.85 -5.32
N ASN A 72 24.38 3.66 -6.56
CA ASN A 72 23.47 3.72 -7.68
C ASN A 72 22.78 2.36 -7.83
N LEU A 73 21.44 2.34 -7.74
CA LEU A 73 20.64 1.13 -7.98
C LEU A 73 20.64 0.71 -9.45
N VAL A 74 21.09 1.57 -10.36
CA VAL A 74 21.04 1.26 -11.78
C VAL A 74 22.17 0.30 -12.17
N PHE A 75 21.78 -0.82 -12.76
CA PHE A 75 22.73 -1.78 -13.34
C PHE A 75 23.38 -1.19 -14.58
N LYS A 76 24.72 -1.27 -14.65
CA LYS A 76 25.45 -0.93 -15.87
C LYS A 76 25.23 -2.04 -16.89
N SER A 77 24.62 -1.72 -18.03
CA SER A 77 24.45 -2.66 -19.14
C SER A 77 25.34 -2.25 -20.33
N THR A 78 25.97 -3.22 -20.98
CA THR A 78 26.72 -2.99 -22.22
C THR A 78 25.91 -3.59 -23.36
N VAL A 79 25.28 -2.74 -24.17
CA VAL A 79 24.50 -3.15 -25.34
C VAL A 79 25.30 -2.79 -26.59
N GLY A 80 25.92 -3.79 -27.24
CA GLY A 80 26.71 -3.61 -28.47
C GLY A 80 28.05 -4.39 -28.45
N PRO A 81 28.82 -4.40 -29.57
CA PRO A 81 30.16 -4.97 -29.59
C PRO A 81 31.05 -4.24 -28.57
N SER A 82 31.98 -5.00 -27.97
CA SER A 82 32.77 -4.79 -26.74
C SER A 82 33.22 -3.36 -26.34
N THR A 83 33.18 -2.38 -27.24
CA THR A 83 33.60 -0.98 -27.02
C THR A 83 32.44 -0.01 -26.77
N ALA A 84 31.19 -0.46 -26.74
CA ALA A 84 30.04 0.41 -26.45
C ALA A 84 30.05 0.88 -24.97
N ALA A 85 29.94 2.21 -24.76
CA ALA A 85 29.87 2.81 -23.43
C ALA A 85 28.70 2.24 -22.62
N PRO A 86 28.83 2.09 -21.28
CA PRO A 86 27.77 1.53 -20.45
C PRO A 86 26.53 2.43 -20.51
N VAL A 87 25.40 1.86 -20.91
CA VAL A 87 24.11 2.55 -21.00
C VAL A 87 23.31 2.23 -19.74
N PHE A 88 22.79 3.28 -19.10
CA PHE A 88 21.85 3.16 -18.00
C PHE A 88 20.44 2.96 -18.56
N THR A 89 19.75 1.91 -18.14
CA THR A 89 18.34 1.68 -18.52
C THR A 89 17.50 2.73 -17.78
N GLY A 90 17.05 3.78 -18.48
CA GLY A 90 16.23 4.86 -17.93
C GLY A 90 14.80 4.44 -17.54
N THR A 91 14.50 3.14 -17.54
CA THR A 91 13.23 2.56 -17.11
C THR A 91 13.33 2.08 -15.66
N PRO A 92 12.37 2.45 -14.79
CA PRO A 92 12.35 1.95 -13.41
C PRO A 92 12.16 0.43 -13.44
N LEU A 93 13.07 -0.28 -12.78
CA LEU A 93 12.96 -1.72 -12.60
C LEU A 93 11.96 -1.98 -11.47
N VAL A 94 10.78 -2.49 -11.83
CA VAL A 94 9.76 -2.90 -10.86
C VAL A 94 9.97 -4.38 -10.55
N VAL A 95 10.22 -4.70 -9.28
CA VAL A 95 10.30 -6.09 -8.81
C VAL A 95 8.89 -6.55 -8.49
N TRP A 96 8.40 -7.53 -9.25
CA TRP A 96 7.14 -8.20 -8.99
C TRP A 96 7.42 -9.45 -8.14
N GLU A 97 6.99 -9.46 -6.88
CA GLU A 97 7.03 -10.67 -6.07
C GLU A 97 5.96 -11.64 -6.59
N ALA A 98 6.40 -12.79 -7.10
CA ALA A 98 5.47 -13.87 -7.43
C ALA A 98 4.81 -14.37 -6.15
N LEU A 99 3.50 -14.20 -6.03
CA LEU A 99 2.73 -14.74 -4.90
C LEU A 99 2.98 -16.25 -4.80
N ARG A 100 3.56 -16.70 -3.68
CA ARG A 100 3.87 -18.13 -3.43
C ARG A 100 2.61 -19.00 -3.43
N THR A 101 1.49 -18.40 -3.06
CA THR A 101 0.16 -18.97 -3.23
C THR A 101 -0.30 -18.60 -4.64
N GLY A 102 -0.51 -19.58 -5.52
CA GLY A 102 -1.05 -19.35 -6.87
C GLY A 102 -2.40 -18.59 -6.86
N LEU A 103 -2.99 -18.39 -8.04
CA LEU A 103 -4.24 -17.63 -8.30
C LEU A 103 -5.02 -17.20 -7.05
N VAL A 104 -4.85 -15.94 -6.64
CA VAL A 104 -5.54 -15.39 -5.46
C VAL A 104 -6.96 -15.04 -5.85
N ASN A 105 -7.91 -15.76 -5.26
CA ASN A 105 -9.33 -15.44 -5.35
C ASN A 105 -9.57 -14.10 -4.64
N VAL A 106 -9.93 -13.06 -5.40
CA VAL A 106 -10.32 -11.78 -4.81
C VAL A 106 -11.84 -11.80 -4.61
N GLU A 107 -12.26 -11.83 -3.34
CA GLU A 107 -13.66 -11.65 -2.97
C GLU A 107 -14.02 -10.16 -3.10
N TYR A 108 -15.03 -9.88 -3.91
CA TYR A 108 -15.60 -8.54 -4.04
C TYR A 108 -17.11 -8.57 -3.79
N TRP A 109 -17.65 -7.45 -3.35
CA TRP A 109 -19.08 -7.26 -3.22
C TRP A 109 -19.63 -6.72 -4.53
N GLU A 110 -20.70 -7.36 -5.01
CA GLU A 110 -21.46 -6.94 -6.18
C GLU A 110 -22.86 -6.52 -5.74
N ALA A 111 -23.28 -5.33 -6.13
CA ALA A 111 -24.63 -4.83 -5.89
C ALA A 111 -25.42 -4.86 -7.20
N SER A 112 -26.54 -5.60 -7.20
CA SER A 112 -27.48 -5.69 -8.30
C SER A 112 -28.81 -5.06 -7.90
N LEU A 113 -29.41 -4.34 -8.85
CA LEU A 113 -30.70 -3.67 -8.70
C LEU A 113 -31.73 -4.32 -9.62
N ASP A 114 -32.94 -4.53 -9.10
CA ASP A 114 -34.05 -5.07 -9.90
C ASP A 114 -34.64 -4.00 -10.84
N LYS A 115 -34.18 -4.00 -12.09
CA LYS A 115 -34.60 -3.06 -13.15
C LYS A 115 -36.12 -2.99 -13.35
N LYS A 116 -36.84 -4.08 -13.06
CA LYS A 116 -38.31 -4.18 -13.17
C LYS A 116 -39.04 -3.38 -12.10
N LEU A 117 -38.44 -3.21 -10.92
CA LEU A 117 -39.03 -2.51 -9.79
C LEU A 117 -38.50 -1.07 -9.71
N VAL A 118 -37.22 -0.87 -9.98
CA VAL A 118 -36.58 0.46 -9.97
C VAL A 118 -37.12 1.38 -11.07
N GLY A 119 -37.45 0.84 -12.26
CA GLY A 119 -37.98 1.62 -13.38
C GLY A 119 -39.33 2.30 -13.07
N PRO A 120 -40.35 1.56 -12.61
CA PRO A 120 -41.65 2.14 -12.22
C PRO A 120 -41.57 3.11 -11.04
N ILE A 121 -40.70 2.84 -10.06
CA ILE A 121 -40.57 3.63 -8.83
C ILE A 121 -39.83 4.95 -9.09
N PHE A 122 -38.66 4.88 -9.72
CA PHE A 122 -37.77 6.04 -9.88
C PHE A 122 -37.88 6.73 -11.24
N LYS A 123 -38.63 6.15 -12.21
CA LYS A 123 -38.91 6.74 -13.54
C LYS A 123 -37.68 7.37 -14.19
N ARG A 124 -37.54 8.71 -14.13
CA ARG A 124 -36.43 9.47 -14.72
C ARG A 124 -35.11 9.31 -13.95
N ASP A 125 -35.18 9.04 -12.65
CA ASP A 125 -34.03 8.94 -11.75
C ASP A 125 -33.46 7.52 -11.67
N ALA A 126 -34.16 6.53 -12.25
CA ALA A 126 -33.77 5.12 -12.25
C ALA A 126 -32.34 4.91 -12.79
N LYS A 127 -31.96 5.65 -13.83
CA LYS A 127 -30.62 5.58 -14.43
C LYS A 127 -29.54 6.16 -13.52
N ALA A 128 -29.84 7.25 -12.81
CA ALA A 128 -28.91 7.88 -11.88
C ALA A 128 -28.66 6.99 -10.65
N VAL A 129 -29.72 6.37 -10.12
CA VAL A 129 -29.63 5.41 -9.01
C VAL A 129 -28.78 4.20 -9.41
N GLN A 130 -28.98 3.64 -10.61
CA GLN A 130 -28.17 2.52 -11.09
C GLN A 130 -26.68 2.88 -11.18
N ALA A 131 -26.35 4.03 -11.79
CA ALA A 131 -24.97 4.47 -11.91
C ALA A 131 -24.30 4.69 -10.55
N SER A 132 -25.04 5.16 -9.55
CA SER A 132 -24.49 5.41 -8.22
C SER A 132 -24.30 4.16 -7.38
N VAL A 133 -25.11 3.12 -7.60
CA VAL A 133 -24.89 1.81 -6.97
C VAL A 133 -23.68 1.10 -7.59
N GLU A 134 -23.49 1.24 -8.91
CA GLU A 134 -22.33 0.70 -9.62
C GLU A 134 -21.03 1.46 -9.30
N ALA A 135 -21.10 2.78 -9.08
CA ALA A 135 -19.96 3.61 -8.70
C ALA A 135 -19.55 3.48 -7.22
N LEU A 136 -20.22 2.62 -6.45
CA LEU A 136 -20.02 2.54 -5.01
C LEU A 136 -18.81 1.68 -4.63
N ASP A 137 -17.99 2.20 -3.73
CA ASP A 137 -16.77 1.53 -3.28
C ASP A 137 -17.05 0.25 -2.46
N GLN A 138 -16.17 -0.75 -2.63
CA GLN A 138 -16.15 -2.02 -1.91
C GLN A 138 -16.30 -1.92 -0.37
N PRO A 139 -15.58 -1.03 0.35
CA PRO A 139 -15.78 -0.86 1.79
C PRO A 139 -17.18 -0.38 2.17
N PHE A 140 -17.83 0.41 1.32
CA PHE A 140 -19.18 0.92 1.58
C PHE A 140 -20.24 -0.15 1.29
N LEU A 141 -20.07 -0.92 0.20
CA LEU A 141 -20.92 -2.07 -0.11
C LEU A 141 -20.94 -3.10 1.03
N LYS A 142 -19.79 -3.39 1.63
CA LYS A 142 -19.70 -4.28 2.81
C LYS A 142 -20.50 -3.75 4.01
N LYS A 143 -20.44 -2.43 4.26
CA LYS A 143 -21.20 -1.79 5.35
C LYS A 143 -22.70 -1.78 5.06
N LEU A 144 -23.10 -1.53 3.81
CA LEU A 144 -24.49 -1.59 3.38
C LEU A 144 -25.06 -3.02 3.49
N ALA A 145 -24.31 -4.04 3.05
CA ALA A 145 -24.72 -5.43 3.19
C ALA A 145 -24.97 -5.82 4.66
N ALA A 146 -24.11 -5.36 5.57
CA ALA A 146 -24.29 -5.58 7.00
C ALA A 146 -25.54 -4.86 7.55
N ARG A 147 -25.84 -3.64 7.08
CA ARG A 147 -27.05 -2.89 7.47
C ARG A 147 -28.34 -3.52 6.96
N LEU A 148 -28.36 -3.97 5.71
CA LEU A 148 -29.51 -4.67 5.12
C LEU A 148 -29.87 -5.93 5.92
N ASN A 149 -28.87 -6.70 6.34
CA ASN A 149 -29.10 -7.91 7.14
C ASN A 149 -29.56 -7.63 8.59
N ALA A 150 -29.30 -6.43 9.13
CA ALA A 150 -29.55 -6.11 10.54
C ALA A 150 -30.84 -5.30 10.77
N THR A 151 -31.16 -4.37 9.88
CA THR A 151 -32.21 -3.35 10.13
C THR A 151 -33.40 -3.48 9.17
N GLY A 152 -33.27 -4.24 8.09
CA GLY A 152 -34.38 -4.54 7.17
C GLY A 152 -34.87 -3.37 6.32
N ASP A 153 -34.36 -2.15 6.50
CA ASP A 153 -34.80 -1.01 5.70
C ASP A 153 -33.73 0.07 5.55
N THR A 154 -33.68 0.60 4.32
CA THR A 154 -33.01 1.82 3.84
C THR A 154 -31.49 1.80 3.67
N ALA A 155 -31.05 1.59 2.43
CA ALA A 155 -29.76 2.08 1.95
C ALA A 155 -29.92 3.52 1.39
N THR A 156 -29.01 4.43 1.76
CA THR A 156 -29.00 5.82 1.26
C THR A 156 -27.89 6.02 0.22
N PRO A 157 -28.15 6.64 -0.95
CA PRO A 157 -27.31 6.52 -2.13
C PRO A 157 -26.93 7.90 -2.71
N LEU A 158 -26.30 7.86 -3.90
CA LEU A 158 -25.93 8.99 -4.76
C LEU A 158 -24.78 9.88 -4.24
N ALA A 159 -23.67 9.86 -4.99
CA ALA A 159 -22.52 10.74 -4.79
C ALA A 159 -22.77 12.19 -5.26
N ASP A 160 -23.86 12.44 -6.01
CA ASP A 160 -24.23 13.76 -6.51
C ASP A 160 -25.36 14.36 -5.68
N GLY A 161 -25.01 15.35 -4.86
CA GLY A 161 -25.88 15.99 -3.89
C GLY A 161 -27.22 16.43 -4.49
N GLY A 162 -28.31 15.85 -3.99
CA GLY A 162 -29.66 16.30 -4.34
C GLY A 162 -30.79 15.63 -3.57
N LEU A 163 -30.85 14.30 -3.52
CA LEU A 163 -31.93 13.58 -2.81
C LEU A 163 -31.42 12.26 -2.23
N SER A 164 -31.62 12.09 -0.93
CA SER A 164 -31.43 10.82 -0.22
C SER A 164 -32.52 9.85 -0.68
N VAL A 165 -32.16 8.87 -1.51
CA VAL A 165 -33.10 7.87 -2.06
C VAL A 165 -33.09 6.59 -1.23
N GLU A 166 -34.17 6.32 -0.50
CA GLU A 166 -34.27 5.08 0.26
C GLU A 166 -34.44 3.87 -0.69
N LEU A 167 -33.43 2.99 -0.70
CA LEU A 167 -33.51 1.68 -1.36
C LEU A 167 -33.90 0.62 -0.32
N PRO A 168 -35.15 0.14 -0.32
CA PRO A 168 -35.57 -1.00 0.50
C PRO A 168 -34.89 -2.30 0.04
N GLN A 169 -34.86 -3.29 0.94
CA GLN A 169 -34.18 -4.58 0.72
C GLN A 169 -34.73 -5.34 -0.50
N GLU A 170 -35.97 -5.10 -0.89
CA GLU A 170 -36.60 -5.72 -2.07
C GLU A 170 -36.03 -5.21 -3.41
N LEU A 171 -35.32 -4.07 -3.42
CA LEU A 171 -34.80 -3.46 -4.65
C LEU A 171 -33.30 -3.67 -4.85
N LEU A 172 -32.56 -4.00 -3.79
CA LEU A 172 -31.10 -4.03 -3.77
C LEU A 172 -30.58 -5.39 -3.28
N MET A 173 -29.99 -6.16 -4.19
CA MET A 173 -29.37 -7.44 -3.90
C MET A 173 -27.85 -7.28 -3.85
N ILE A 174 -27.24 -7.42 -2.66
CA ILE A 174 -25.79 -7.38 -2.49
C ILE A 174 -25.26 -8.80 -2.23
N GLN A 175 -24.39 -9.29 -3.10
CA GLN A 175 -23.80 -10.64 -2.99
C GLN A 175 -22.26 -10.57 -3.00
N LYS A 176 -21.63 -11.61 -2.44
CA LYS A 176 -20.19 -11.82 -2.59
C LYS A 176 -19.93 -12.55 -3.89
N ALA A 177 -19.11 -11.96 -4.75
CA ALA A 177 -18.65 -12.57 -5.98
C ALA A 177 -17.14 -12.84 -5.90
N THR A 178 -16.70 -13.91 -6.57
CA THR A 178 -15.30 -14.32 -6.61
C THR A 178 -14.81 -14.18 -8.04
N ARG A 179 -13.73 -13.43 -8.25
CA ARG A 179 -13.03 -13.35 -9.54
C ARG A 179 -11.61 -13.90 -9.38
N LEU A 180 -11.24 -14.73 -10.36
CA LEU A 180 -9.91 -15.33 -10.53
C LEU A 180 -8.93 -14.32 -11.16
#